data_AF-A0A453KPR9-F1
#
_entry.id   AF-A0A453KPR9-F1
#
_cell.length_a   1.000
_cell.length_b   1.000
_cell.length_c   1.000
_cell.angle_alpha   90.00
_cell.angle_beta   90.00
_cell.angle_gamma   90.00
#
_symmetry.space_group_name_H-M   'P 1'
#
loop_
_entity.id
_entity.type
_entity.pdbx_description
1 polymer ?
#
loop_
_entity_poly.entity_id
_entity_poly.type
_entity_poly.pdbx_seq_one_letter_code
_entity_poly.pdbx_strand_id
1 'polypeptide(L)'
;VNQSTGPFHALLCVGQFFPPEAAEGDSPPGDVADYLEGRAAVPIPTYFTGDYGPTAPRLLSKAAADARGFNPGGIEICPNLFWLRGSALFNLH
;
A
#
# COMPACT_ATOMS: atom_id res chain seq x y z
N VAL A 1 19.80 -17.23 8.61
CA VAL A 1 20.25 -15.99 7.91
C VAL A 1 21.65 -15.67 8.42
N ASN A 2 22.65 -15.63 7.55
CA ASN A 2 24.06 -15.48 7.95
C ASN A 2 24.37 -13.98 8.18
N GLN A 3 25.19 -13.68 9.19
CA GLN A 3 25.40 -12.36 9.80
C GLN A 3 26.08 -11.31 8.87
N SER A 4 26.32 -11.64 7.60
CA SER A 4 27.04 -10.82 6.61
C SER A 4 26.17 -10.24 5.48
N THR A 5 24.84 -10.25 5.62
CA THR A 5 23.96 -9.57 4.64
C THR A 5 23.78 -8.12 5.11
N GLY A 6 24.35 -7.18 4.34
CA GLY A 6 24.57 -5.77 4.72
C GLY A 6 23.31 -4.92 4.92
N PRO A 7 23.45 -3.60 5.14
CA PRO A 7 22.30 -2.72 5.27
C PRO A 7 21.52 -2.67 3.95
N PHE A 8 20.24 -3.03 4.00
CA PHE A 8 19.33 -2.90 2.86
C PHE A 8 18.66 -1.53 2.89
N HIS A 9 18.69 -0.81 1.77
CA HIS A 9 17.99 0.48 1.63
C HIS A 9 16.50 0.29 1.32
N ALA A 10 16.12 -0.85 0.72
CA ALA A 10 14.75 -1.14 0.33
C ALA A 10 14.46 -2.64 0.43
N LEU A 11 13.18 -2.96 0.60
CA LEU A 11 12.62 -4.30 0.45
C LEU A 11 11.61 -4.29 -0.69
N LEU A 12 11.75 -5.22 -1.62
CA LEU A 12 10.76 -5.45 -2.67
C LEU A 12 9.86 -6.60 -2.25
N CYS A 13 8.60 -6.28 -1.98
CA CYS A 13 7.54 -7.26 -1.72
C CYS A 13 6.74 -7.47 -2.99
N VAL A 14 6.64 -8.72 -3.45
CA VAL A 14 5.81 -9.10 -4.59
C VAL A 14 4.73 -10.06 -4.12
N GLY A 15 3.53 -9.93 -4.70
CA GLY A 15 2.38 -10.75 -4.34
C GLY A 15 1.09 -9.95 -4.40
N GLN A 16 0.02 -10.60 -3.98
CA GLN A 16 -1.30 -9.99 -3.89
C GLN A 16 -1.37 -9.09 -2.65
N PHE A 17 -1.61 -7.80 -2.87
CA PHE A 17 -1.72 -6.81 -1.79
C PHE A 17 -3.13 -6.75 -1.19
N PHE A 18 -4.15 -6.80 -2.04
CA PHE A 18 -5.55 -6.88 -1.62
C PHE A 18 -5.98 -8.33 -1.58
N PRO A 19 -6.31 -8.92 -0.42
CA PRO A 19 -6.72 -10.32 -0.36
C PRO A 19 -7.97 -10.58 -1.22
N PRO A 20 -8.17 -11.81 -1.71
CA PRO A 20 -9.47 -12.20 -2.25
C PRO A 20 -10.54 -12.03 -1.15
N GLU A 21 -11.81 -11.88 -1.53
CA GLU A 21 -12.89 -11.73 -0.54
C GLU A 21 -12.77 -12.82 0.54
N ALA A 22 -12.51 -12.40 1.77
CA ALA A 22 -12.57 -13.30 2.91
C ALA A 22 -14.04 -13.73 3.08
N ALA A 23 -14.26 -14.98 3.47
CA ALA A 23 -15.56 -15.38 3.99
C ALA A 23 -15.91 -14.43 5.16
N GLU A 24 -17.18 -14.00 5.23
CA GLU A 24 -17.68 -13.04 6.22
C GLU A 24 -17.13 -13.36 7.63
N GLY A 25 -16.35 -12.43 8.20
CA GLY A 25 -15.90 -12.48 9.59
C GLY A 25 -14.39 -12.65 9.82
N ASP A 26 -13.60 -12.94 8.78
CA ASP A 26 -12.15 -13.10 8.90
C ASP A 26 -11.41 -11.95 8.18
N SER A 27 -11.42 -10.76 8.78
CA SER A 27 -10.55 -9.67 8.33
C SER A 27 -9.12 -9.98 8.82
N PRO A 28 -8.18 -10.37 7.93
CA PRO A 28 -6.82 -10.58 8.38
C PRO A 28 -6.28 -9.28 8.99
N PRO A 29 -5.55 -9.35 10.12
CA PRO A 29 -4.95 -8.16 10.73
C PRO A 29 -4.03 -7.46 9.72
N GLY A 30 -4.24 -6.15 9.51
CA GLY A 30 -3.50 -5.37 8.53
C GLY A 30 -4.17 -5.24 7.16
N ASP A 31 -5.49 -5.40 7.09
CA ASP A 31 -6.26 -5.07 5.88
C ASP A 31 -6.04 -3.59 5.49
N VAL A 32 -6.02 -3.31 4.19
CA VAL A 32 -5.87 -1.95 3.63
C VAL A 32 -6.93 -0.99 4.19
N ALA A 33 -8.10 -1.52 4.54
CA ALA A 33 -9.16 -0.80 5.25
C ALA A 33 -8.69 -0.20 6.59
N ASP A 34 -7.88 -0.91 7.38
CA ASP A 34 -7.39 -0.43 8.67
C ASP A 34 -6.48 0.79 8.50
N TYR A 35 -5.65 0.80 7.45
CA TYR A 35 -4.81 1.94 7.10
C TYR A 35 -5.64 3.14 6.63
N LEU A 36 -6.66 2.91 5.81
CA LEU A 36 -7.58 3.94 5.32
C LEU A 36 -8.45 4.57 6.42
N GLU A 37 -8.75 3.81 7.47
CA GLU A 37 -9.52 4.27 8.62
C GLU A 37 -8.63 4.83 9.74
N GLY A 38 -7.30 4.81 9.57
CA GLY A 38 -6.35 5.27 10.59
C GLY A 38 -6.26 4.35 11.81
N ARG A 39 -6.74 3.11 11.71
CA ARG A 39 -6.62 2.07 12.75
C ARG A 39 -5.26 1.38 12.76
N ALA A 40 -4.48 1.53 11.69
CA ALA A 40 -3.12 1.04 11.55
C ALA A 40 -2.20 2.09 10.88
N ALA A 41 -0.90 1.97 11.08
CA ALA A 41 0.11 2.84 10.48
C ALA A 41 1.31 2.02 9.98
N VAL A 42 1.93 2.48 8.90
CA VAL A 42 3.09 1.80 8.32
C VAL A 42 4.38 2.41 8.88
N PRO A 43 5.32 1.60 9.41
CA PRO A 43 6.48 2.12 10.13
C PRO A 43 7.56 2.73 9.23
N ILE A 44 7.55 2.38 7.93
CA ILE A 44 8.52 2.85 6.94
C ILE A 44 7.80 3.26 5.64
N PRO A 45 8.35 4.22 4.86
CA PRO A 45 7.81 4.56 3.56
C PRO A 45 7.59 3.32 2.69
N THR A 46 6.34 3.06 2.34
CA THR A 46 5.90 1.87 1.64
C THR A 46 5.07 2.29 0.43
N TYR A 47 5.46 1.76 -0.72
CA TYR A 47 4.88 2.11 -2.01
C TYR A 47 4.32 0.85 -2.66
N PHE A 48 3.13 0.92 -3.22
CA PHE A 48 2.55 -0.17 -4.00
C PHE A 48 1.92 0.35 -5.30
N THR A 49 1.96 -0.48 -6.34
CA THR A 49 1.44 -0.14 -7.67
C THR A 49 0.09 -0.79 -7.97
N GLY A 50 -0.15 -1.97 -7.39
CA GLY A 50 -1.29 -2.81 -7.72
C GLY A 50 -2.63 -2.22 -7.30
N ASP A 51 -3.63 -2.44 -8.13
CA ASP A 51 -5.06 -2.17 -7.90
C ASP A 51 -5.91 -3.44 -8.11
N TYR A 52 -5.25 -4.60 -8.06
CA TYR A 52 -5.85 -5.90 -8.32
C TYR A 52 -6.42 -6.51 -7.04
N GLY A 53 -7.69 -6.89 -7.10
CA GLY A 53 -8.43 -7.55 -6.03
C GLY A 53 -9.88 -7.07 -5.96
N PRO A 54 -10.83 -7.86 -5.44
CA PRO A 54 -12.25 -7.49 -5.42
C PRO A 54 -12.52 -6.19 -4.63
N THR A 55 -11.77 -5.96 -3.55
CA THR A 55 -11.93 -4.81 -2.66
C THR A 55 -11.18 -3.56 -3.14
N ALA A 56 -10.19 -3.72 -4.03
CA ALA A 56 -9.28 -2.66 -4.42
C ALA A 56 -10.01 -1.45 -5.07
N PRO A 57 -10.96 -1.61 -6.02
CA PRO A 57 -11.64 -0.46 -6.62
C PRO A 57 -12.37 0.40 -5.59
N ARG A 58 -13.05 -0.23 -4.62
CA ARG A 58 -13.82 0.48 -3.58
C ARG A 58 -12.90 1.25 -2.62
N LEU A 59 -11.84 0.60 -2.14
CA LEU A 59 -10.90 1.18 -1.18
C LEU A 59 -10.08 2.31 -1.80
N LEU A 60 -9.55 2.08 -3.00
CA LEU A 60 -8.70 3.05 -3.70
C LEU A 60 -9.48 4.25 -4.24
N SER A 61 -10.75 4.08 -4.62
CA SER A 61 -11.60 5.21 -5.03
C SER A 61 -11.81 6.22 -3.90
N LYS A 62 -11.94 5.74 -2.65
CA LYS A 62 -12.05 6.62 -1.48
C LYS A 62 -10.76 7.41 -1.25
N ALA A 63 -9.60 6.76 -1.36
CA ALA A 63 -8.32 7.43 -1.20
C ALA A 63 -8.02 8.43 -2.33
N ALA A 64 -8.45 8.11 -3.55
CA ALA A 64 -8.27 8.98 -4.70
C ALA A 64 -9.27 10.14 -4.76
N ALA A 65 -10.31 10.17 -3.92
CA ALA A 65 -11.35 11.20 -3.95
C ALA A 65 -10.78 12.60 -3.72
N ASP A 66 -9.78 12.72 -2.85
CA ASP A 66 -9.13 13.99 -2.53
C ASP A 66 -7.90 14.29 -3.41
N ALA A 67 -7.45 13.31 -4.19
CA ALA A 67 -6.31 13.46 -5.08
C ALA A 67 -6.69 14.27 -6.32
N ARG A 68 -6.14 15.49 -6.44
CA ARG A 68 -6.36 16.37 -7.60
C ARG A 68 -5.26 16.20 -8.64
N GLY A 69 -5.64 15.78 -9.84
CA GLY A 69 -4.72 15.70 -10.98
C GLY A 69 -3.73 14.54 -10.92
N PHE A 70 -2.75 14.56 -11.82
CA PHE A 70 -1.68 13.55 -11.87
C PHE A 70 -0.60 13.89 -10.84
N ASN A 71 -0.33 12.96 -9.92
CA ASN A 71 0.80 13.05 -8.99
C ASN A 71 1.81 11.92 -9.29
N PRO A 72 3.02 12.23 -9.79
CA PRO A 72 4.04 11.21 -10.07
C PRO A 72 4.52 10.47 -8.82
N GLY A 73 4.44 11.09 -7.64
CA GLY A 73 4.79 10.47 -6.35
C GLY A 73 3.70 9.57 -5.75
N GLY A 74 2.57 9.41 -6.45
CA GLY A 74 1.44 8.62 -5.99
C GLY A 74 0.48 9.38 -5.05
N ILE A 75 -0.48 8.63 -4.51
CA ILE A 75 -1.50 9.10 -3.57
C ILE A 75 -1.13 8.55 -2.20
N GLU A 76 -0.95 9.43 -1.21
CA GLU A 76 -0.79 9.01 0.17
C GLU A 76 -2.14 8.52 0.70
N ILE A 77 -2.19 7.24 1.09
CA ILE A 77 -3.36 6.56 1.62
C ILE A 77 -3.48 6.85 3.13
N CYS A 78 -2.36 6.72 3.81
CA CYS A 78 -2.14 7.09 5.21
C CYS A 78 -0.64 7.38 5.40
N PRO A 79 -0.20 7.90 6.56
CA PRO A 79 1.21 8.17 6.80
C PRO A 79 2.10 6.99 6.43
N ASN A 80 3.09 7.23 5.56
CA ASN A 80 4.04 6.25 5.02
C ASN A 80 3.48 5.19 4.06
N LEU A 81 2.20 5.25 3.63
CA LEU A 81 1.63 4.31 2.66
C LEU A 81 1.17 5.04 1.40
N PHE A 82 1.82 4.76 0.27
CA PHE A 82 1.59 5.45 -0.99
C PHE A 82 1.15 4.48 -2.08
N TRP A 83 0.04 4.81 -2.74
CA TRP A 83 -0.40 4.14 -3.96
C TRP A 83 0.13 4.87 -5.19
N LEU A 84 1.02 4.23 -5.95
CA LEU A 84 1.66 4.83 -7.11
C LEU A 84 0.74 4.93 -8.34
N ARG A 85 -0.44 4.28 -8.33
CA ARG A 85 -1.44 4.33 -9.44
C ARG A 85 -0.82 4.07 -10.82
N GLY A 86 0.06 3.06 -10.90
CA GLY A 86 0.78 2.70 -12.12
C GLY A 86 2.02 3.57 -12.44
N SER A 87 2.34 4.58 -11.63
CA SER A 87 3.64 5.26 -11.66
C SER A 87 4.74 4.30 -11.19
N ALA A 88 5.91 4.36 -11.82
CA ALA A 88 7.12 3.65 -11.39
C ALA A 88 8.10 4.58 -10.66
N LEU A 89 7.65 5.78 -10.26
CA LEU A 89 8.48 6.78 -9.60
C LEU A 89 8.23 6.75 -8.09
N PHE A 90 9.28 6.47 -7.33
CA PHE A 90 9.32 6.63 -5.88
C PHE A 90 10.69 7.19 -5.48
N ASN A 91 10.73 7.94 -4.38
CA ASN A 91 11.99 8.44 -3.84
C ASN A 91 12.49 7.48 -2.76
N LEU A 92 13.68 6.92 -3.00
CA LEU A 92 14.45 6.20 -2.00
C LEU A 92 15.43 7.20 -1.37
N HIS A 93 15.25 7.48 -0.08
CA HIS A 93 16.10 8.40 0.69
C HIS A 93 17.33 7.71 1.25
#